data_AF-A0A368FXR1-F1
#
_entry.id   AF-A0A368FXR1-F1
#
_cell.length_a   1.000
_cell.length_b   1.000
_cell.length_c   1.000
_cell.angle_alpha   90.00
_cell.angle_beta   90.00
_cell.angle_gamma   90.00
#
_symmetry.space_group_name_H-M   'P 1'
#
loop_
_entity.id
_entity.type
_entity.pdbx_description
1 polymer ?
#
loop_
_entity_poly.entity_id
_entity_poly.type
_entity_poly.pdbx_seq_one_letter_code
_entity_poly.pdbx_strand_id
1 'polypeptide(L)'
;MGEENVYGGRITYGGLDIENCEPHVVYEPVTEPSYWQFKMKRVSIGTFSSSTGWLAASDTSGNLIAGPPAIASAIAIEAGAKVS
;
A
#
# COMPACT_ATOMS: atom_id res chain seq x y z
N MET A 1 12.54 -11.18 18.56
CA MET A 1 13.48 -10.08 18.30
C MET A 1 12.65 -8.81 18.30
N GLY A 2 12.90 -7.91 19.24
CA GLY A 2 12.32 -6.58 19.29
C GLY A 2 13.45 -5.61 19.57
N GLU A 3 13.45 -4.47 18.89
CA GLU A 3 14.40 -3.40 19.17
C GLU A 3 14.00 -2.72 20.49
N GLU A 4 14.98 -2.44 21.34
CA GLU A 4 14.78 -1.80 22.64
C GLU A 4 14.98 -0.28 22.50
N ASN A 5 14.08 0.52 23.11
CA ASN A 5 14.06 2.00 23.06
C ASN A 5 13.66 2.65 21.72
N VAL A 6 12.87 1.98 20.88
CA VAL A 6 12.25 2.58 19.69
C VAL A 6 10.77 2.92 19.91
N TYR A 7 10.31 4.03 19.34
CA TYR A 7 8.88 4.32 19.22
C TYR A 7 8.23 3.29 18.30
N GLY A 8 7.24 2.55 18.81
CA GLY A 8 6.47 1.56 18.04
C GLY A 8 5.37 2.19 17.17
N GLY A 9 4.65 1.33 16.44
CA GLY A 9 3.42 1.70 15.73
C GLY A 9 2.19 1.75 16.65
N ARG A 10 1.10 2.37 16.16
CA ARG A 10 -0.19 2.49 16.88
C ARG A 10 -1.29 1.74 16.12
N ILE A 11 -2.20 1.12 16.86
CA ILE A 11 -3.45 0.56 16.34
C ILE A 11 -4.62 1.05 17.21
N THR A 12 -5.70 1.50 16.56
CA THR A 12 -6.92 1.96 17.22
C THR A 12 -8.03 0.95 16.97
N TYR A 13 -8.56 0.34 18.02
CA TYR A 13 -9.66 -0.61 17.94
C TYR A 13 -10.99 0.09 18.21
N GLY A 14 -11.98 -0.09 17.33
CA GLY A 14 -13.34 0.41 17.54
C GLY A 14 -13.51 1.94 17.38
N GLY A 15 -12.51 2.63 16.83
CA GLY A 15 -12.56 4.08 16.61
C GLY A 15 -11.63 4.54 15.48
N LEU A 16 -11.61 5.84 15.21
CA LEU A 16 -10.74 6.48 14.22
C LEU A 16 -9.73 7.38 14.95
N ASP A 17 -8.47 7.32 14.53
CA ASP A 17 -7.42 8.21 15.01
C ASP A 17 -7.44 9.52 14.20
N ILE A 18 -8.12 10.54 14.71
CA ILE A 18 -8.22 11.85 14.06
C ILE A 18 -6.99 12.75 14.29
N GLU A 19 -6.04 12.31 15.12
CA GLU A 19 -4.80 13.05 15.39
C GLU A 19 -3.74 12.72 14.34
N ASN A 20 -3.66 11.44 13.94
CA ASN A 20 -2.62 10.93 13.04
C ASN A 20 -3.14 10.57 11.64
N CYS A 21 -4.46 10.52 11.43
CA CYS A 21 -5.07 10.25 10.12
C CYS A 21 -5.96 11.41 9.68
N GLU A 22 -6.19 11.49 8.37
CA GLU A 22 -7.18 12.42 7.83
C GLU A 22 -8.58 12.12 8.38
N PRO A 23 -9.41 13.14 8.65
CA PRO A 23 -10.74 12.95 9.21
C PRO A 23 -11.73 12.30 8.23
N HIS A 24 -11.41 12.28 6.93
CA HIS A 24 -12.28 11.74 5.90
C HIS A 24 -11.87 10.31 5.53
N VAL A 25 -12.73 9.34 5.86
CA VAL A 25 -12.53 7.94 5.48
C VAL A 25 -13.22 7.65 4.16
N VAL A 26 -12.46 7.14 3.19
CA VAL A 26 -12.98 6.62 1.93
C VAL A 26 -13.18 5.11 2.05
N TYR A 27 -14.42 4.65 1.84
CA TYR A 27 -14.75 3.22 1.87
C TYR A 27 -14.63 2.61 0.47
N GLU A 28 -13.87 1.53 0.36
CA GLU A 28 -13.79 0.70 -0.84
C GLU A 28 -14.33 -0.71 -0.55
N PRO A 29 -15.05 -1.35 -1.49
CA PRO A 29 -15.57 -2.69 -1.29
C PRO A 29 -14.43 -3.71 -1.17
N VAL A 30 -14.54 -4.61 -0.19
CA VAL A 30 -13.65 -5.76 -0.05
C VAL A 30 -14.06 -6.84 -1.05
N THR A 31 -13.13 -7.26 -1.91
CA THR A 31 -13.34 -8.30 -2.92
C THR A 31 -13.04 -9.69 -2.40
N GLU A 32 -12.09 -9.82 -1.46
CA GLU A 32 -11.74 -11.08 -0.79
C GLU A 32 -11.41 -10.81 0.70
N PRO A 33 -12.31 -11.13 1.64
CA PRO A 33 -12.15 -10.82 3.06
C PRO A 33 -10.91 -11.42 3.71
N SER A 34 -10.52 -12.64 3.32
CA SER A 34 -9.34 -13.31 3.90
C SER A 34 -8.02 -12.59 3.62
N TYR A 35 -7.98 -11.72 2.61
CA TYR A 35 -6.79 -10.94 2.23
C TYR A 35 -6.97 -9.43 2.41
N TRP A 36 -8.11 -8.97 2.94
CA TRP A 36 -8.48 -7.54 2.93
C TRP A 36 -8.25 -6.92 1.55
N GLN A 37 -8.70 -7.64 0.51
CA GLN A 37 -8.41 -7.28 -0.88
C GLN A 37 -9.42 -6.24 -1.40
N PHE A 38 -8.96 -5.28 -2.19
CA PHE A 38 -9.77 -4.25 -2.81
C PHE A 38 -9.25 -3.87 -4.21
N LYS A 39 -10.09 -3.22 -5.03
CA LYS A 39 -9.69 -2.77 -6.38
C LYS A 39 -8.86 -1.49 -6.30
N MET A 40 -7.58 -1.58 -6.64
CA MET A 40 -6.72 -0.41 -6.86
C MET A 40 -6.92 0.12 -8.29
N LYS A 41 -7.17 1.43 -8.42
CA LYS A 41 -7.55 2.06 -9.69
C LYS A 41 -6.36 2.57 -10.50
N ARG A 42 -5.38 3.18 -9.84
CA ARG A 42 -4.23 3.81 -10.50
C ARG A 42 -2.99 3.77 -9.61
N VAL A 43 -1.82 3.70 -10.22
CA VAL A 43 -0.52 3.96 -9.59
C VAL A 43 0.23 5.01 -10.42
N SER A 44 1.07 5.80 -9.77
CA SER A 44 1.93 6.77 -10.45
C SER A 44 3.19 7.07 -9.65
N ILE A 45 4.29 7.36 -10.35
CA ILE A 45 5.55 7.88 -9.82
C ILE A 45 6.15 8.79 -10.91
N GLY A 46 6.68 9.96 -10.55
CA GLY A 46 7.24 10.90 -11.52
C GLY A 46 6.31 11.15 -12.71
N THR A 47 6.80 10.85 -13.92
CA THR A 47 6.07 10.91 -15.19
C THR A 47 5.32 9.63 -15.54
N PHE A 48 5.66 8.50 -14.91
CA PHE A 48 4.98 7.23 -15.11
C PHE A 48 3.61 7.21 -14.41
N SER A 49 2.59 6.76 -15.12
CA SER A 49 1.29 6.44 -14.52
C SER A 49 0.64 5.26 -15.23
N SER A 50 -0.10 4.46 -14.47
CA SER A 50 -0.90 3.35 -15.01
C SER A 50 -2.27 3.31 -14.36
N SER A 51 -3.31 3.37 -15.19
CA SER A 51 -4.72 3.26 -14.82
C SER A 51 -5.31 1.87 -15.11
N THR A 52 -4.48 0.88 -15.45
CA THR A 52 -4.96 -0.50 -15.66
C THR A 52 -5.63 -1.05 -14.41
N GLY A 53 -5.06 -0.73 -13.24
CA GLY A 53 -5.55 -1.17 -11.93
C GLY A 53 -5.49 -2.69 -11.73
N TRP A 54 -5.52 -3.13 -10.48
CA TRP A 54 -5.52 -4.56 -10.11
C TRP A 54 -6.12 -4.74 -8.72
N LEU A 55 -6.33 -5.98 -8.31
CA LEU A 55 -6.76 -6.29 -6.95
C LEU A 55 -5.54 -6.26 -6.02
N ALA A 56 -5.56 -5.38 -5.03
CA ALA A 56 -4.49 -5.21 -4.05
C ALA A 56 -4.96 -5.69 -2.68
N ALA A 57 -4.06 -6.27 -1.89
CA ALA A 57 -4.31 -6.68 -0.51
C ALA A 57 -3.65 -5.70 0.45
N SER A 58 -4.33 -5.38 1.56
CA SER A 58 -3.73 -4.64 2.67
C SER A 58 -3.08 -5.62 3.63
N ASP A 59 -1.75 -5.72 3.59
CA ASP A 59 -0.98 -6.66 4.40
C ASP A 59 0.04 -5.92 5.28
N THR A 60 -0.22 -5.85 6.59
CA THR A 60 0.69 -5.24 7.56
C THR A 60 1.84 -6.16 7.96
N SER A 61 1.81 -7.44 7.58
CA SER A 61 2.85 -8.43 7.89
C SER A 61 3.95 -8.49 6.84
N GLY A 62 3.69 -7.96 5.63
CA GLY A 62 4.68 -7.88 4.55
C GLY A 62 5.74 -6.80 4.79
N ASN A 63 6.97 -7.07 4.37
CA ASN A 63 8.09 -6.11 4.41
C ASN A 63 8.28 -5.35 3.09
N LEU A 64 7.50 -5.67 2.06
CA LEU A 64 7.60 -5.11 0.70
C LEU A 64 6.20 -4.82 0.14
N ILE A 65 6.12 -3.83 -0.75
CA ILE A 65 4.96 -3.62 -1.61
C ILE A 65 5.18 -4.42 -2.90
N ALA A 66 4.34 -5.41 -3.14
CA ALA A 66 4.37 -6.23 -4.35
C ALA A 66 3.28 -5.81 -5.35
N GLY A 67 3.55 -6.01 -6.63
CA GLY A 67 2.61 -5.70 -7.70
C GLY A 67 2.94 -6.41 -9.01
N PRO A 68 2.14 -6.22 -10.07
CA PRO A 68 2.39 -6.82 -11.37
C PRO A 68 3.80 -6.51 -11.88
N PRO A 69 4.58 -7.48 -12.40
CA PRO A 69 5.98 -7.29 -12.76
C PRO A 69 6.22 -6.10 -13.70
N ALA A 70 5.38 -5.93 -14.72
CA ALA A 70 5.51 -4.81 -15.66
C ALA A 70 5.34 -3.44 -14.98
N ILE A 71 4.46 -3.34 -13.98
CA ILE A 71 4.25 -2.10 -13.22
C ILE A 71 5.42 -1.85 -12.27
N ALA A 72 5.88 -2.88 -11.56
CA ALA A 72 7.03 -2.77 -10.68
C ALA A 72 8.31 -2.38 -11.46
N SER A 73 8.55 -2.97 -12.62
CA SER A 73 9.67 -2.60 -13.49
C SER A 73 9.56 -1.15 -13.99
N ALA A 74 8.37 -0.70 -14.38
CA ALA A 74 8.18 0.69 -14.82
C ALA A 74 8.42 1.70 -13.68
N ILE A 75 7.94 1.39 -12.47
CA ILE A 75 8.23 2.18 -11.26
C ILE A 75 9.73 2.20 -10.97
N ALA A 76 10.40 1.04 -11.08
CA ALA A 76 11.84 0.94 -10.84
C ALA A 76 12.65 1.78 -11.84
N ILE A 77 12.30 1.74 -13.13
CA ILE A 77 12.93 2.56 -14.17
C ILE A 77 12.73 4.05 -13.88
N GLU A 78 11.50 4.47 -13.57
CA GLU A 78 11.20 5.87 -13.24
C GLU A 78 11.97 6.35 -11.99
N ALA A 79 12.18 5.47 -11.02
CA ALA A 79 12.98 5.74 -9.83
C ALA A 79 14.50 5.71 -10.07
N GLY A 80 14.96 5.41 -11.31
CA GLY A 80 16.38 5.32 -11.66
C GLY A 80 17.07 4.03 -11.19
N ALA A 81 16.31 3.01 -10.83
CA ALA A 81 16.85 1.70 -10.43
C ALA A 81 17.28 0.88 -11.66
N LYS A 82 18.25 -0.02 -11.45
CA LYS A 82 18.64 -1.01 -12.46
C LYS A 82 17.71 -2.20 -12.42
N VAL A 83 16.95 -2.41 -13.49
CA VAL A 83 16.14 -3.63 -13.69
C VAL A 83 17.00 -4.63 -14.47
N SER A 84 17.19 -5.83 -13.93
CA SER A 84 17.96 -6.92 -14.53
C SER A 84 17.08 -8.00 -15.14
#